data_AF-A0A2A2KNF2-F1
#
_entry.id   AF-A0A2A2KNF2-F1
#
_cell.length_a   1.000
_cell.length_b   1.000
_cell.length_c   1.000
_cell.angle_alpha   90.00
_cell.angle_beta   90.00
_cell.angle_gamma   90.00
#
_symmetry.space_group_name_H-M   'P 1'
#
loop_
_entity.id
_entity.type
_entity.pdbx_description
1 polymer ?
#
loop_
_entity_poly.entity_id
_entity_poly.type
_entity_poly.pdbx_seq_one_letter_code
_entity_poly.pdbx_strand_id
1 'polypeptide(L)'
;MTKPGTSRSKKETWWWPNEVEAASKSKKEAFKQWRQTRAQQDKDGYNLRKKEAKIQVAKAKQAHFEALYRRLETREGENEIYRIAKARHAKTRDIGNVRIGKAADGRVLFLEEHLTSDLAVERQTPSSH
;
A
#
# COMPACT_ATOMS: atom_id res chain seq x y z
N MET A 1 -21.87 29.67 5.68
CA MET A 1 -21.98 28.19 5.76
C MET A 1 -20.58 27.61 5.62
N THR A 2 -20.02 27.13 6.73
CA THR A 2 -18.67 26.56 6.82
C THR A 2 -18.65 25.17 6.18
N LYS A 3 -17.76 24.96 5.20
CA LYS A 3 -17.56 23.67 4.55
C LYS A 3 -17.12 22.64 5.61
N PRO A 4 -17.78 21.48 5.75
CA PRO A 4 -17.31 20.45 6.67
C PRO A 4 -15.95 19.95 6.19
N GLY A 5 -14.94 20.10 7.05
CA GLY A 5 -13.61 19.58 6.81
C GLY A 5 -13.68 18.07 6.65
N THR A 6 -13.13 17.57 5.54
CA THR A 6 -12.93 16.15 5.28
C THR A 6 -12.26 15.52 6.51
N SER A 7 -13.05 14.84 7.34
CA SER A 7 -12.48 14.03 8.40
C SER A 7 -11.57 13.03 7.68
N ARG A 8 -10.30 12.96 8.13
CA ARG A 8 -9.33 12.01 7.60
C ARG A 8 -9.88 10.63 7.94
N SER A 9 -10.72 10.11 7.05
CA SER A 9 -11.40 8.84 7.14
C SER A 9 -10.37 7.83 7.61
N LYS A 10 -10.63 7.25 8.78
CA LYS A 10 -9.86 6.15 9.37
C LYS A 10 -10.10 4.96 8.43
N LYS A 11 -9.52 5.03 7.22
CA LYS A 11 -9.58 4.01 6.18
C LYS A 11 -8.85 2.82 6.75
N GLU A 12 -9.64 2.05 7.49
CA GLU A 12 -9.58 0.62 7.49
C GLU A 12 -8.21 0.07 7.88
N THR A 13 -8.07 -0.04 9.18
CA THR A 13 -7.48 -1.17 9.92
C THR A 13 -7.91 -2.55 9.36
N TRP A 14 -7.89 -2.79 8.04
CA TRP A 14 -8.48 -4.00 7.43
C TRP A 14 -7.58 -5.24 7.54
N TRP A 15 -6.35 -5.08 8.02
CA TRP A 15 -5.39 -6.17 8.13
C TRP A 15 -4.58 -6.16 9.43
N TRP A 16 -4.81 -5.18 10.32
CA TRP A 16 -4.06 -5.06 11.58
C TRP A 16 -4.87 -5.66 12.73
N PRO A 17 -4.33 -6.66 13.46
CA PRO A 17 -4.91 -7.13 14.70
C PRO A 17 -5.02 -6.01 15.74
N ASN A 18 -5.98 -6.11 16.66
CA ASN A 18 -6.19 -5.15 17.76
C ASN A 18 -4.90 -4.85 18.52
N GLU A 19 -4.04 -5.85 18.69
CA GLU A 19 -2.73 -5.74 19.35
C GLU A 19 -1.77 -4.79 18.62
N VAL A 20 -1.76 -4.80 17.29
CA VAL A 20 -0.92 -3.92 16.50
C VAL A 20 -1.43 -2.49 16.52
N GLU A 21 -2.75 -2.30 16.51
CA GLU A 21 -3.36 -0.98 16.68
C GLU A 21 -3.04 -0.41 18.07
N ALA A 22 -3.20 -1.23 19.12
CA ALA A 22 -2.90 -0.84 20.51
C ALA A 22 -1.41 -0.48 20.68
N ALA A 23 -0.49 -1.30 20.17
CA ALA A 23 0.94 -1.03 20.24
C ALA A 23 1.34 0.22 19.45
N SER A 24 0.71 0.45 18.29
CA SER A 24 0.92 1.66 17.48
C SER A 24 0.42 2.93 18.17
N LYS A 25 -0.74 2.87 18.84
CA LYS A 25 -1.27 3.97 19.68
C LYS A 25 -0.33 4.24 20.86
N SER A 26 0.06 3.20 21.60
CA SER A 26 0.99 3.32 22.74
C SER A 26 2.32 3.96 22.35
N LYS A 27 2.92 3.50 21.23
CA LYS A 27 4.11 4.12 20.64
C LYS A 27 3.89 5.61 20.31
N LYS A 28 2.74 5.97 19.73
CA LYS A 28 2.42 7.34 19.33
C LYS A 28 2.28 8.25 20.55
N GLU A 29 1.62 7.79 21.61
CA GLU A 29 1.48 8.58 22.84
C GLU A 29 2.83 8.79 23.53
N ALA A 30 3.67 7.75 23.63
CA ALA A 30 5.02 7.91 24.18
C ALA A 30 5.91 8.84 23.34
N PHE A 31 5.74 8.86 22.01
CA PHE A 31 6.42 9.83 21.17
C PHE A 31 5.97 11.27 21.45
N LYS A 32 4.68 11.50 21.69
CA LYS A 32 4.17 12.83 22.07
C LYS A 32 4.73 13.27 23.41
N GLN A 33 4.75 12.38 24.40
CA GLN A 33 5.31 12.64 25.74
C GLN A 33 6.79 13.03 25.62
N TRP A 34 7.62 12.20 24.99
CA TRP A 34 9.02 12.51 24.77
C TRP A 34 9.23 13.82 23.98
N ARG A 35 8.37 14.12 23.01
CA ARG A 35 8.47 15.36 22.23
C ARG A 35 8.22 16.61 23.08
N GLN A 36 7.40 16.49 24.12
CA GLN A 36 7.09 17.59 25.06
C GLN A 36 8.19 17.74 26.11
N THR A 37 8.60 16.66 26.76
CA THR A 37 9.54 16.70 27.89
C THR A 37 11.00 16.78 27.46
N ARG A 38 11.35 16.21 26.30
CA ARG A 38 12.73 16.00 25.80
C ARG A 38 13.64 15.24 26.78
N ALA A 39 13.08 14.63 27.83
CA ALA A 39 13.83 13.87 28.81
C ALA A 39 14.33 12.53 28.24
N GLN A 40 15.49 12.09 28.72
CA GLN A 40 16.09 10.83 28.29
C GLN A 40 15.25 9.62 28.71
N GLN A 41 14.66 9.64 29.92
CA GLN A 41 13.76 8.60 30.40
C GLN A 41 12.55 8.39 29.48
N ASP A 42 11.93 9.48 29.00
CA ASP A 42 10.80 9.42 28.08
C ASP A 42 11.22 8.91 26.68
N LYS A 43 12.44 9.24 26.26
CA LYS A 43 13.04 8.70 25.03
C LYS A 43 13.19 7.19 25.11
N ASP A 44 13.63 6.67 26.26
CA ASP A 44 13.79 5.24 26.50
C ASP A 44 12.43 4.53 26.57
N GLY A 45 11.45 5.15 27.24
CA GLY A 45 10.06 4.69 27.26
C GLY A 45 9.41 4.63 25.88
N TYR A 46 9.69 5.61 25.00
CA TYR A 46 9.28 5.59 23.60
C TYR A 46 9.99 4.49 22.81
N ASN A 47 11.30 4.32 22.97
CA ASN A 47 12.07 3.30 22.27
C ASN A 47 11.59 1.89 22.59
N LEU A 48 11.25 1.62 23.86
CA LEU A 48 10.66 0.36 24.28
C LEU A 48 9.33 0.09 23.55
N ARG A 49 8.39 1.06 23.59
CA ARG A 49 7.10 0.93 22.90
C ARG A 49 7.24 0.85 21.39
N LYS A 50 8.25 1.49 20.81
CA LYS A 50 8.60 1.37 19.39
C LYS A 50 9.05 -0.05 19.04
N LYS A 51 9.87 -0.69 19.89
CA LYS A 51 10.26 -2.10 19.72
C LYS A 51 9.05 -3.02 19.84
N GLU A 52 8.21 -2.81 20.86
CA GLU A 52 7.00 -3.59 21.06
C GLU A 52 6.06 -3.52 19.85
N ALA A 53 5.80 -2.33 19.32
CA ALA A 53 4.99 -2.18 18.11
C ALA A 53 5.59 -2.93 16.91
N LYS A 54 6.91 -2.96 16.76
CA LYS A 54 7.56 -3.76 15.69
C LYS A 54 7.35 -5.25 15.89
N ILE A 55 7.44 -5.74 17.13
CA ILE A 55 7.20 -7.15 17.47
C ILE A 55 5.77 -7.54 17.13
N GLN A 56 4.79 -6.74 17.53
CA GLN A 56 3.38 -7.02 17.25
C GLN A 56 3.09 -7.04 15.75
N VAL A 57 3.67 -6.10 14.99
CA VAL A 57 3.59 -6.10 13.52
C VAL A 57 4.19 -7.39 12.93
N ALA A 58 5.34 -7.83 13.44
CA ALA A 58 5.99 -9.04 12.97
C ALA A 58 5.15 -10.30 13.28
N LYS A 59 4.63 -10.42 14.51
CA LYS A 59 3.73 -11.49 14.91
C LYS A 59 2.48 -11.55 14.04
N ALA A 60 1.84 -10.41 13.80
CA ALA A 60 0.66 -10.33 12.94
C ALA A 60 0.96 -10.79 11.50
N LYS A 61 2.09 -10.36 10.93
CA LYS A 61 2.54 -10.81 9.61
C LYS A 61 2.80 -12.31 9.58
N GLN A 62 3.51 -12.82 10.58
CA GLN A 62 3.82 -14.23 10.69
C GLN A 62 2.54 -15.07 10.78
N ALA A 63 1.61 -14.73 11.67
CA ALA A 63 0.34 -15.43 11.81
C ALA A 63 -0.47 -15.43 10.51
N HIS A 64 -0.49 -14.31 9.78
CA HIS A 64 -1.14 -14.24 8.48
C HIS A 64 -0.49 -15.18 7.45
N PHE A 65 0.85 -15.17 7.34
CA PHE A 65 1.56 -16.03 6.40
C PHE A 65 1.45 -17.50 6.77
N GLU A 66 1.53 -17.87 8.05
CA GLU A 66 1.31 -19.23 8.53
C GLU A 66 -0.11 -19.74 8.19
N ALA A 67 -1.12 -18.88 8.33
CA ALA A 67 -2.49 -19.22 7.93
C ALA A 67 -2.61 -19.38 6.41
N LEU A 68 -1.92 -18.55 5.63
CA LEU A 68 -1.86 -18.68 4.17
C LEU A 68 -1.20 -20.01 3.77
N TYR A 69 0.00 -20.31 4.29
CA TYR A 69 0.73 -21.53 3.93
C TYR A 69 -0.07 -22.80 4.24
N ARG A 70 -0.70 -22.87 5.42
CA ARG A 70 -1.60 -23.99 5.77
C ARG A 70 -2.74 -24.19 4.76
N ARG A 71 -3.28 -23.12 4.18
CA ARG A 71 -4.31 -23.23 3.13
C ARG A 71 -3.72 -23.70 1.82
N LEU A 72 -2.51 -23.25 1.47
CA LEU A 72 -1.83 -23.63 0.23
C LEU A 72 -1.34 -25.09 0.23
N GLU A 73 -1.13 -25.69 1.41
CA GLU A 73 -0.79 -27.12 1.57
C GLU A 73 -1.95 -28.08 1.27
N THR A 74 -3.16 -27.56 1.08
CA THR A 74 -4.34 -28.37 0.72
C THR A 74 -4.44 -28.55 -0.80
N ARG A 75 -5.17 -29.59 -1.26
CA ARG A 75 -5.40 -29.80 -2.71
C ARG A 75 -6.14 -28.65 -3.38
N GLU A 76 -6.95 -27.90 -2.62
CA GLU A 76 -7.61 -26.67 -3.09
C GLU A 76 -6.64 -25.49 -3.16
N GLY A 77 -5.56 -25.54 -2.38
CA GLY A 77 -4.48 -24.56 -2.32
C GLY A 77 -3.70 -24.41 -3.63
N GLU A 78 -3.60 -25.46 -4.44
CA GLU A 78 -2.92 -25.43 -5.76
C GLU A 78 -3.52 -24.35 -6.69
N ASN A 79 -4.85 -24.23 -6.71
CA ASN A 79 -5.56 -23.21 -7.49
C ASN A 79 -5.31 -21.79 -6.94
N GLU A 80 -5.18 -21.65 -5.63
CA GLU A 80 -4.92 -20.38 -4.98
C GLU A 80 -3.48 -19.90 -5.23
N ILE A 81 -2.50 -20.81 -5.27
CA ILE A 81 -1.13 -20.51 -5.70
C ILE A 81 -1.14 -19.89 -7.10
N TYR A 82 -1.87 -20.51 -8.04
CA TYR A 82 -1.98 -19.99 -9.41
C TYR A 82 -2.61 -18.59 -9.45
N ARG A 83 -3.67 -18.34 -8.67
CA ARG A 83 -4.30 -17.01 -8.57
C ARG A 83 -3.34 -15.97 -8.00
N ILE A 84 -2.62 -16.29 -6.92
CA ILE A 84 -1.63 -15.40 -6.29
C ILE A 84 -0.50 -15.09 -7.29
N ALA A 85 0.00 -16.09 -8.00
CA ALA A 85 1.04 -15.92 -9.02
C ALA A 85 0.55 -15.01 -10.17
N LYS A 86 -0.68 -15.24 -10.65
CA LYS A 86 -1.31 -14.42 -11.71
C LYS A 86 -1.51 -12.98 -11.26
N ALA A 87 -1.99 -12.75 -10.03
CA ALA A 87 -2.17 -11.41 -9.47
C ALA A 87 -0.83 -10.67 -9.28
N ARG A 88 0.22 -11.38 -8.85
CA ARG A 88 1.59 -10.83 -8.77
C ARG A 88 2.10 -10.45 -10.16
N HIS A 89 1.96 -11.34 -11.13
CA HIS A 89 2.38 -11.09 -12.51
C HIS A 89 1.64 -9.89 -13.11
N ALA A 90 0.33 -9.77 -12.91
CA ALA A 90 -0.46 -8.62 -13.35
C ALA A 90 0.03 -7.31 -12.73
N LYS A 91 0.30 -7.28 -11.42
CA LYS A 91 0.84 -6.09 -10.73
C LYS A 91 2.23 -5.67 -11.24
N THR A 92 3.06 -6.61 -11.71
CA THR A 92 4.36 -6.29 -12.30
C THR A 92 4.25 -5.73 -13.72
N ARG A 93 3.20 -6.08 -14.47
CA ARG A 93 2.93 -5.55 -15.83
C ARG A 93 2.38 -4.13 -15.83
N ASP A 94 1.78 -3.69 -14.72
CA ASP A 94 1.22 -2.35 -14.56
C ASP A 94 2.31 -1.28 -14.28
N ILE A 95 3.57 -1.71 -14.14
CA ILE A 95 4.74 -0.86 -14.33
C ILE A 95 4.97 -0.81 -15.84
N GLY A 96 4.20 0.06 -16.52
CA GLY A 96 4.22 0.41 -17.94
C GLY A 96 4.89 -0.57 -18.90
N ASN A 97 4.12 -1.11 -19.85
CA ASN A 97 4.65 -1.73 -21.06
C ASN A 97 5.47 -0.71 -21.86
N VAL A 98 6.69 -0.41 -21.43
CA VAL A 98 7.68 0.32 -22.22
C VAL A 98 8.08 -0.63 -23.33
N ARG A 99 7.53 -0.42 -24.52
CA ARG A 99 8.04 -1.08 -25.73
C ARG A 99 9.37 -0.42 -26.07
N ILE A 100 10.45 -1.03 -25.61
CA ILE A 100 11.81 -0.67 -26.02
C ILE A 100 11.99 -1.14 -27.47
N GLY A 101 11.89 -0.19 -28.41
CA GLY A 101 12.31 -0.39 -29.79
C GLY A 101 13.79 -0.01 -29.93
N LYS A 102 14.63 -0.92 -30.43
CA LYS A 102 15.98 -0.56 -30.89
C LYS A 102 15.88 -0.06 -32.33
N ALA A 103 16.27 1.19 -32.57
CA ALA A 103 16.45 1.69 -33.92
C ALA A 103 17.72 1.07 -34.55
N ALA A 104 17.78 1.05 -35.89
CA ALA A 104 18.87 0.41 -36.64
C ALA A 104 20.26 1.02 -36.37
N ASP A 105 20.32 2.21 -35.77
CA ASP A 105 21.53 2.93 -35.34
C ASP A 105 21.95 2.59 -33.89
N GLY A 106 21.29 1.63 -33.24
CA GLY A 106 21.60 1.19 -31.88
C GLY A 106 20.99 2.07 -30.78
N ARG A 107 20.23 3.11 -31.11
CA ARG A 107 19.56 3.95 -30.11
C ARG A 107 18.29 3.27 -29.58
N VAL A 108 18.09 3.33 -28.27
CA VAL A 108 16.92 2.80 -27.57
C VAL A 108 15.87 3.92 -27.47
N LEU A 109 14.72 3.73 -28.09
CA LEU A 109 13.60 4.67 -28.04
C LEU A 109 12.55 4.19 -27.03
N PHE A 110 12.11 5.10 -26.15
CA PHE A 110 11.04 4.89 -25.20
C PHE A 110 9.79 5.61 -25.72
N LEU A 111 8.75 4.85 -26.10
CA LEU A 111 7.44 5.45 -26.40
C LEU A 111 6.58 5.41 -25.15
N GLU A 112 6.28 6.58 -24.60
CA GLU A 112 5.33 6.76 -23.50
C GLU A 112 3.98 7.14 -24.10
N GLU A 113 3.11 6.16 -24.36
CA GLU A 113 1.71 6.46 -24.66
C GLU A 113 0.92 6.49 -23.35
N HIS A 114 0.51 7.69 -22.95
CA HIS A 114 -0.53 7.93 -21.96
C HIS A 114 -1.87 7.40 -22.48
N LEU A 115 -2.28 6.23 -22.01
CA LEU A 115 -3.71 5.86 -22.05
C LEU A 115 -4.38 6.41 -20.79
N THR A 116 -4.65 7.71 -20.80
CA THR A 116 -5.56 8.33 -19.83
C THR A 116 -7.00 7.97 -20.19
N SER A 117 -7.59 7.07 -19.42
CA SER A 117 -9.04 7.04 -19.22
C SER A 117 -9.43 8.24 -18.35
N ASP A 118 -10.24 9.17 -18.90
CA ASP A 118 -11.51 9.61 -18.31
C ASP A 118 -12.10 10.88 -18.97
N LEU A 119 -13.37 10.74 -19.39
CA LEU A 119 -14.50 11.69 -19.42
C LEU A 119 -14.27 13.21 -19.26
N ALA A 120 -14.62 13.99 -20.30
CA ALA A 120 -15.42 15.24 -20.26
C ALA A 120 -15.56 15.79 -21.70
N VAL A 121 -16.76 15.77 -22.31
CA VAL A 121 -17.76 16.86 -22.35
C VAL A 121 -17.39 18.04 -23.27
N GLU A 122 -18.24 18.18 -24.30
CA GLU A 122 -18.77 19.43 -24.88
C GLU A 122 -18.36 19.89 -26.31
N ARG A 123 -19.35 19.73 -27.21
CA ARG A 123 -19.85 20.62 -28.28
C ARG A 123 -18.84 21.43 -29.12
N GLN A 124 -18.83 21.14 -30.42
CA GLN A 124 -19.09 22.14 -31.47
C GLN A 124 -19.48 21.43 -32.78
N THR A 125 -20.61 21.82 -33.39
CA THR A 125 -20.95 21.54 -34.80
C THR A 125 -19.98 22.27 -35.74
N PRO A 126 -19.84 21.85 -37.01
CA PRO A 126 -20.39 22.73 -38.03
C PRO A 126 -21.13 22.03 -39.18
N SER A 127 -21.99 22.85 -39.75
CA SER A 127 -22.79 22.78 -40.97
C SER A 127 -22.00 22.47 -42.26
N SER A 128 -22.80 22.13 -43.29
CA SER A 128 -22.60 22.26 -44.75
C SER A 128 -22.05 21.00 -45.44
N HIS A 129 -22.64 20.49 -46.52
CA HIS A 129 -23.58 21.02 -47.51
C HIS A 129 -24.56 19.94 -47.99
#